data_AF-A0A4Q2U3T3-F1
#
_entry.id   AF-A0A4Q2U3T3-F1
#
_cell.length_a   1.000
_cell.length_b   1.000
_cell.length_c   1.000
_cell.angle_alpha   90.00
_cell.angle_beta   90.00
_cell.angle_gamma   90.00
#
_symmetry.space_group_name_H-M   'P 1'
#
loop_
_entity.id
_entity.type
_entity.pdbx_description
1 polymer ?
#
loop_
_entity_poly.entity_id
_entity_poly.type
_entity_poly.pdbx_seq_one_letter_code
_entity_poly.pdbx_strand_id
1 'polypeptide(L)'
;MRYLPYVAVGGALAVGAFLVLFPEWDRPPLVAENFGPAGQELVALKDPRRVIPYNVIPAALPAAPAGGPLAKDVYRNVQVLGDVPAAEFDRLMVAITQWVAPKQGCGFCHNLKPGADGAVNYADDAMYTDKVARRMIQMTMKINTDWGNHVAPSGVVCYTCHRGENVPPRVWYKQPTPEHSGILGKPRDWQTNARMIRDFFPTAGNQQWLVDDEDANLASNAAMVGERGSGVAAEQTAESLYVMMMQWSQALDANCDLCHASRALQSWHESTPYRMDGLWGQYMTQDINKNFLIPATNLFPRNMLGQVGDIGKVDCYTCHLQHQKPLGGYNVIEHYGILAPKGVSAGPDQGLRDIMRPTEVIGPAYDPTAKVVEVSIPAWPAPAPVASGAVPTVKGVQVGPAVVTPTGEQTGVTPARIGAPVSTSTEGTPGPVVQPPVDRDATPDDGKPPMKPIDPSTGKAP
;
A
#
# COMPACT_ATOMS: atom_id res chain seq x y z
N MET A 1 -35.28 -35.88 41.04
CA MET A 1 -35.90 -34.68 40.41
C MET A 1 -35.80 -33.38 41.24
N ARG A 2 -35.65 -33.40 42.58
CA ARG A 2 -35.61 -32.18 43.41
C ARG A 2 -34.43 -31.22 43.19
N TYR A 3 -33.30 -31.70 42.66
CA TYR A 3 -32.10 -30.88 42.41
C TYR A 3 -31.99 -30.35 40.98
N LEU A 4 -32.86 -30.81 40.08
CA LEU A 4 -32.87 -30.42 38.67
C LEU A 4 -32.97 -28.89 38.46
N PRO A 5 -33.80 -28.13 39.20
CA PRO A 5 -33.86 -26.67 39.02
C PRO A 5 -32.59 -25.96 39.50
N TYR A 6 -31.95 -26.44 40.58
CA TYR A 6 -30.71 -25.84 41.09
C TYR A 6 -29.50 -26.11 40.19
N VAL A 7 -29.42 -27.31 39.62
CA VAL A 7 -28.40 -27.67 38.62
C VAL A 7 -28.60 -26.85 37.34
N ALA A 8 -29.84 -26.63 36.90
CA ALA A 8 -30.14 -25.80 35.73
C ALA A 8 -29.74 -24.33 35.95
N VAL A 9 -30.06 -23.75 37.11
CA VAL A 9 -29.68 -22.36 37.45
C VAL A 9 -28.16 -22.23 37.60
N GLY A 10 -27.50 -23.18 38.29
CA GLY A 10 -26.04 -23.19 38.42
C GLY A 10 -25.33 -23.33 37.07
N GLY A 11 -25.84 -24.20 36.19
CA GLY A 11 -25.33 -24.34 34.82
C GLY A 11 -25.51 -23.06 33.99
N ALA A 12 -26.68 -22.41 34.06
CA ALA A 12 -26.94 -21.17 33.35
C ALA A 12 -26.04 -20.02 33.82
N LEU A 13 -25.80 -19.91 35.14
CA LEU A 13 -24.87 -18.91 35.69
C LEU A 13 -23.42 -19.19 35.29
N ALA A 14 -23.00 -20.46 35.26
CA ALA A 14 -21.67 -20.83 34.80
C ALA A 14 -21.46 -20.52 33.31
N VAL A 15 -22.45 -20.80 32.45
CA VAL A 15 -22.41 -20.44 31.03
C VAL A 15 -22.44 -18.93 30.85
N GLY A 16 -23.27 -18.20 31.59
CA GLY A 16 -23.31 -16.74 31.56
C GLY A 16 -21.98 -16.12 32.00
N ALA A 17 -21.38 -16.62 33.08
CA ALA A 17 -20.05 -16.20 33.53
C ALA A 17 -18.98 -16.55 32.49
N PHE A 18 -19.06 -17.71 31.85
CA PHE A 18 -18.14 -18.09 30.77
C PHE A 18 -18.24 -17.12 29.59
N LEU A 19 -19.44 -16.76 29.14
CA LEU A 19 -19.62 -15.83 28.02
C LEU A 19 -19.20 -14.39 28.33
N VAL A 20 -19.18 -13.99 29.61
CA VAL A 20 -18.78 -12.63 30.04
C VAL A 20 -17.28 -12.54 30.38
N LEU A 21 -16.71 -13.61 30.95
CA LEU A 21 -15.33 -13.61 31.45
C LEU A 21 -14.31 -14.10 30.42
N PHE A 22 -14.73 -14.86 29.41
CA PHE A 22 -13.84 -15.33 28.36
C PHE A 22 -13.85 -14.37 27.17
N PRO A 23 -12.70 -14.18 26.50
CA PRO A 23 -12.60 -13.27 25.37
C PRO A 23 -13.61 -13.64 24.26
N GLU A 24 -13.94 -12.67 23.42
CA GLU A 24 -14.74 -12.91 22.22
C GLU A 24 -13.97 -13.88 21.31
N TRP A 25 -14.49 -15.11 21.16
CA TRP A 25 -13.92 -16.09 20.24
C TRP A 25 -14.63 -15.97 18.88
N ASP A 26 -13.86 -16.05 17.81
CA ASP A 26 -14.43 -16.22 16.47
C ASP A 26 -15.14 -17.57 16.42
N ARG A 27 -16.47 -17.54 16.26
CA ARG A 27 -17.30 -18.75 16.23
C ARG A 27 -17.43 -19.29 14.80
N PRO A 28 -17.49 -20.61 14.56
CA PRO A 28 -17.77 -21.15 13.23
C PRO A 28 -19.08 -20.59 12.62
N PRO A 29 -19.22 -20.57 11.28
CA PRO A 29 -18.22 -21.00 10.29
C PRO A 29 -17.12 -19.95 10.09
N LEU A 30 -15.87 -20.42 9.99
CA LEU A 30 -14.73 -19.63 9.52
C LEU A 30 -14.52 -19.93 8.02
N VAL A 31 -14.00 -18.97 7.28
CA VAL A 31 -13.58 -19.12 5.90
C VAL A 31 -12.10 -19.49 5.87
N ALA A 32 -11.76 -20.54 5.13
CA ALA A 32 -10.37 -20.90 4.86
C ALA A 32 -9.97 -20.38 3.48
N GLU A 33 -8.91 -19.56 3.44
CA GLU A 33 -8.25 -19.12 2.21
C GLU A 33 -6.95 -19.91 2.04
N ASN A 34 -6.84 -20.67 0.96
CA ASN A 34 -5.63 -21.43 0.65
C ASN A 34 -4.76 -20.68 -0.38
N PHE A 35 -3.48 -20.47 -0.05
CA PHE A 35 -2.50 -19.78 -0.87
C PHE A 35 -1.51 -20.73 -1.57
N GLY A 36 -1.61 -22.04 -1.33
CA GLY A 36 -0.64 -23.01 -1.82
C GLY A 36 -1.25 -24.32 -2.35
N PRO A 37 -0.38 -25.24 -2.81
CA PRO A 37 -0.77 -26.61 -3.13
C PRO A 37 -1.40 -27.33 -1.94
N ALA A 38 -2.31 -28.26 -2.22
CA ALA A 38 -2.93 -29.10 -1.19
C ALA A 38 -1.88 -29.86 -0.36
N GLY A 39 -2.10 -29.94 0.96
CA GLY A 39 -1.25 -30.66 1.90
C GLY A 39 -0.03 -29.88 2.42
N GLN A 40 0.21 -28.65 1.95
CA GLN A 40 1.22 -27.75 2.53
C GLN A 40 0.67 -26.87 3.66
N GLU A 41 -0.66 -26.86 3.84
CA GLU A 41 -1.37 -26.08 4.87
C GLU A 41 -1.04 -24.58 4.85
N LEU A 42 -0.81 -24.02 3.66
CA LEU A 42 -0.63 -22.57 3.47
C LEU A 42 -1.99 -21.86 3.50
N VAL A 43 -2.62 -21.84 4.67
CA VAL A 43 -4.02 -21.46 4.85
C VAL A 43 -4.15 -20.33 5.87
N ALA A 44 -4.98 -19.33 5.55
CA ALA A 44 -5.48 -18.36 6.52
C ALA A 44 -6.93 -18.65 6.87
N LEU A 45 -7.27 -18.58 8.16
CA LEU A 45 -8.64 -18.67 8.65
C LEU A 45 -9.15 -17.26 8.94
N LYS A 46 -10.33 -16.94 8.40
CA LYS A 46 -10.96 -15.63 8.57
C LYS A 46 -12.40 -15.76 9.08
N ASP A 47 -12.79 -14.90 10.00
CA ASP A 47 -14.21 -14.73 10.36
C ASP A 47 -14.88 -13.80 9.32
N PRO A 48 -15.84 -14.30 8.52
CA PRO A 48 -16.53 -13.49 7.52
C PRO A 48 -17.38 -12.34 8.13
N ARG A 49 -17.61 -12.36 9.45
CA ARG A 49 -18.38 -11.32 10.16
C ARG A 49 -17.49 -10.21 10.71
N ARG A 50 -16.16 -10.37 10.68
CA ARG A 50 -15.25 -9.36 11.19
C ARG A 50 -15.36 -8.08 10.36
N VAL A 51 -15.62 -6.97 11.05
CA VAL A 51 -15.64 -5.66 10.42
C VAL A 51 -14.23 -5.10 10.42
N ILE A 52 -13.66 -4.94 9.22
CA ILE A 52 -12.32 -4.35 9.05
C ILE A 52 -12.45 -2.82 9.10
N PRO A 53 -11.66 -2.13 9.95
CA PRO A 53 -11.63 -0.67 9.97
C PRO A 53 -11.25 -0.08 8.61
N TYR A 54 -11.74 1.12 8.30
CA TYR A 54 -11.39 1.85 7.07
C TYR A 54 -11.79 1.17 5.74
N ASN A 55 -12.73 0.21 5.76
CA ASN A 55 -13.21 -0.51 4.58
C ASN A 55 -14.23 0.27 3.70
N VAL A 56 -14.41 1.57 3.91
CA VAL A 56 -15.37 2.36 3.11
C VAL A 56 -14.70 2.82 1.83
N ILE A 57 -15.33 2.55 0.68
CA ILE A 57 -14.89 3.05 -0.62
C ILE A 57 -15.63 4.38 -0.88
N PRO A 58 -14.91 5.51 -1.09
CA PRO A 58 -15.56 6.77 -1.40
C PRO A 58 -16.12 6.74 -2.81
N ALA A 59 -17.34 7.24 -2.99
CA ALA A 59 -17.94 7.38 -4.31
C ALA A 59 -17.08 8.29 -5.20
N ALA A 60 -16.83 7.88 -6.45
CA ALA A 60 -16.12 8.71 -7.41
C ALA A 60 -16.99 9.92 -7.80
N LEU A 61 -16.36 11.09 -7.91
CA LEU A 61 -17.03 12.27 -8.44
C LEU A 61 -17.35 12.06 -9.94
N PRO A 62 -18.45 12.63 -10.46
CA PRO A 62 -18.74 12.62 -11.89
C PRO A 62 -17.53 13.07 -12.69
N ALA A 63 -17.25 12.41 -13.82
CA ALA A 63 -16.14 12.77 -14.68
C ALA A 63 -16.28 14.24 -15.15
N ALA A 64 -15.19 14.99 -15.19
CA ALA A 64 -15.23 16.32 -15.75
C ALA A 64 -15.44 16.26 -17.27
N PRO A 65 -16.01 17.30 -17.89
CA PRO A 65 -16.09 17.40 -19.34
C PRO A 65 -14.70 17.25 -19.98
N ALA A 66 -14.62 16.49 -21.08
CA ALA A 66 -13.36 16.31 -21.79
C ALA A 66 -12.93 17.59 -22.53
N GLY A 67 -11.63 17.87 -22.52
CA GLY A 67 -11.03 19.02 -23.22
C GLY A 67 -11.09 20.33 -22.43
N GLY A 68 -10.95 21.45 -23.15
CA GLY A 68 -10.85 22.79 -22.55
C GLY A 68 -9.40 23.26 -22.33
N PRO A 69 -9.21 24.49 -21.80
CA PRO A 69 -7.88 25.02 -21.53
C PRO A 69 -7.18 24.22 -20.42
N LEU A 70 -5.85 24.18 -20.47
CA LEU A 70 -5.05 23.48 -19.47
C LEU A 70 -4.96 24.31 -18.18
N ALA A 71 -4.77 23.64 -17.05
CA ALA A 71 -4.69 24.27 -15.74
C ALA A 71 -3.58 25.34 -15.68
N LYS A 72 -2.45 25.11 -16.36
CA LYS A 72 -1.36 26.11 -16.46
C LYS A 72 -1.74 27.39 -17.22
N ASP A 73 -2.74 27.33 -18.10
CA ASP A 73 -3.19 28.46 -18.91
C ASP A 73 -4.28 29.27 -18.18
N VAL A 74 -5.01 28.63 -17.24
CA VAL A 74 -6.11 29.25 -16.48
C VAL A 74 -5.67 29.72 -15.09
N TYR A 75 -4.83 28.94 -14.41
CA TYR A 75 -4.46 29.16 -13.02
C TYR A 75 -3.02 29.64 -12.88
N ARG A 76 -2.73 30.27 -11.73
CA ARG A 76 -1.38 30.72 -11.36
C ARG A 76 -0.73 29.72 -10.40
N ASN A 77 0.60 29.62 -10.46
CA ASN A 77 1.41 28.77 -9.56
C ASN A 77 1.11 27.25 -9.61
N VAL A 78 0.59 26.76 -10.74
CA VAL A 78 0.44 25.31 -10.98
C VAL A 78 1.77 24.72 -11.43
N GLN A 79 2.42 23.93 -10.56
CA GLN A 79 3.75 23.36 -10.84
C GLN A 79 3.73 21.86 -11.19
N VAL A 80 2.66 21.14 -10.83
CA VAL A 80 2.58 19.66 -11.00
C VAL A 80 1.51 19.28 -12.01
N LEU A 81 0.28 19.76 -11.81
CA LEU A 81 -0.89 19.40 -12.61
C LEU A 81 -1.13 20.36 -13.79
N GLY A 82 -0.06 20.92 -14.37
CA GLY A 82 -0.15 21.99 -15.37
C GLY A 82 -0.81 21.56 -16.69
N ASP A 83 -0.60 20.31 -17.09
CA ASP A 83 -1.11 19.74 -18.35
C ASP A 83 -2.47 19.04 -18.20
N VAL A 84 -3.14 19.20 -17.05
CA VAL A 84 -4.49 18.68 -16.80
C VAL A 84 -5.52 19.72 -17.27
N PRO A 85 -6.62 19.33 -17.94
CA PRO A 85 -7.71 20.26 -18.24
C PRO A 85 -8.26 20.93 -16.98
N ALA A 86 -8.57 22.23 -17.05
CA ALA A 86 -8.95 23.01 -15.87
C ALA A 86 -10.17 22.42 -15.11
N ALA A 87 -11.16 21.89 -15.82
CA ALA A 87 -12.32 21.24 -15.21
C ALA A 87 -11.96 19.96 -14.42
N GLU A 88 -10.99 19.20 -14.92
CA GLU A 88 -10.50 17.98 -14.25
C GLU A 88 -9.58 18.33 -13.07
N PHE A 89 -8.83 19.44 -13.18
CA PHE A 89 -8.09 20.00 -12.04
C PHE A 89 -9.05 20.35 -10.89
N ASP A 90 -10.15 21.04 -11.17
CA ASP A 90 -11.16 21.40 -10.16
C ASP A 90 -11.79 20.17 -9.52
N ARG A 91 -12.16 19.18 -10.34
CA ARG A 91 -12.67 17.88 -9.88
C ARG A 91 -11.69 17.21 -8.92
N LEU A 92 -10.40 17.20 -9.24
CA LEU A 92 -9.38 16.62 -8.38
C LEU A 92 -9.25 17.37 -7.05
N MET A 93 -9.32 18.71 -7.05
CA MET A 93 -9.25 19.49 -5.81
C MET A 93 -10.41 19.16 -4.86
N VAL A 94 -11.62 18.97 -5.39
CA VAL A 94 -12.78 18.51 -4.61
C VAL A 94 -12.53 17.10 -4.06
N ALA A 95 -12.02 16.18 -4.88
CA ALA A 95 -11.72 14.81 -4.45
C ALA A 95 -10.65 14.77 -3.35
N ILE A 96 -9.53 15.50 -3.51
CA ILE A 96 -8.47 15.62 -2.50
C ILE A 96 -9.03 16.17 -1.19
N THR A 97 -9.91 17.18 -1.27
CA THR A 97 -10.55 17.75 -0.07
C THR A 97 -11.35 16.69 0.67
N GLN A 98 -12.16 15.89 -0.04
CA GLN A 98 -12.92 14.79 0.57
C GLN A 98 -12.02 13.69 1.14
N TRP A 99 -10.88 13.43 0.49
CA TRP A 99 -9.99 12.34 0.87
C TRP A 99 -9.09 12.65 2.05
N VAL A 100 -8.72 13.92 2.23
CA VAL A 100 -7.68 14.35 3.20
C VAL A 100 -8.27 15.22 4.30
N ALA A 101 -9.11 16.20 3.97
CA ALA A 101 -9.57 17.19 4.94
C ALA A 101 -11.06 17.53 4.81
N PRO A 102 -11.97 16.54 4.81
CA PRO A 102 -13.40 16.77 4.61
C PRO A 102 -14.03 17.65 5.69
N LYS A 103 -13.43 17.71 6.89
CA LYS A 103 -13.90 18.53 8.01
C LYS A 103 -13.47 20.00 7.88
N GLN A 104 -12.29 20.26 7.31
CA GLN A 104 -11.69 21.60 7.20
C GLN A 104 -11.94 22.26 5.83
N GLY A 105 -12.25 21.45 4.81
CA GLY A 105 -12.48 21.93 3.45
C GLY A 105 -11.23 22.50 2.78
N CYS A 106 -11.43 23.32 1.76
CA CYS A 106 -10.35 23.95 0.98
C CYS A 106 -9.37 24.76 1.86
N GLY A 107 -9.85 25.28 2.99
CA GLY A 107 -9.08 26.08 3.94
C GLY A 107 -8.02 25.31 4.71
N PHE A 108 -7.94 23.98 4.55
CA PHE A 108 -6.85 23.20 5.10
C PHE A 108 -5.53 23.45 4.39
N CYS A 109 -5.57 23.56 3.05
CA CYS A 109 -4.38 23.77 2.22
C CYS A 109 -4.24 25.21 1.73
N HIS A 110 -5.35 25.93 1.54
CA HIS A 110 -5.34 27.27 0.99
C HIS A 110 -5.74 28.34 2.00
N ASN A 111 -5.10 29.51 1.87
CA ASN A 111 -5.48 30.68 2.62
C ASN A 111 -6.75 31.30 2.02
N LEU A 112 -7.90 31.08 2.66
CA LEU A 112 -9.19 31.59 2.18
C LEU A 112 -9.46 33.05 2.53
N LYS A 113 -8.48 33.78 3.07
CA LYS A 113 -8.64 35.21 3.33
C LYS A 113 -8.72 35.98 2.01
N PRO A 114 -9.79 36.77 1.78
CA PRO A 114 -9.88 37.60 0.58
C PRO A 114 -8.73 38.61 0.50
N GLY A 115 -8.23 38.82 -0.72
CA GLY A 115 -7.31 39.90 -1.02
C GLY A 115 -7.97 41.27 -1.02
N ALA A 116 -7.21 42.31 -1.35
CA ALA A 116 -7.71 43.69 -1.44
C ALA A 116 -8.81 43.87 -2.52
N ASP A 117 -8.86 42.97 -3.50
CA ASP A 117 -9.88 42.89 -4.55
C ASP A 117 -11.12 42.05 -4.15
N GLY A 118 -11.15 41.51 -2.93
CA GLY A 118 -12.23 40.67 -2.42
C GLY A 118 -12.19 39.23 -2.93
N ALA A 119 -11.22 38.84 -3.77
CA ALA A 119 -11.06 37.48 -4.27
C ALA A 119 -10.15 36.64 -3.37
N VAL A 120 -10.42 35.33 -3.28
CA VAL A 120 -9.53 34.39 -2.58
C VAL A 120 -8.34 34.07 -3.48
N ASN A 121 -7.12 34.24 -2.96
CA ASN A 121 -5.90 33.90 -3.69
C ASN A 121 -5.52 32.42 -3.47
N TYR A 122 -6.05 31.53 -4.31
CA TYR A 122 -5.70 30.11 -4.28
C TYR A 122 -4.26 29.79 -4.72
N ALA A 123 -3.54 30.75 -5.32
CA ALA A 123 -2.17 30.55 -5.78
C ALA A 123 -1.10 30.83 -4.70
N ASP A 124 -1.52 31.34 -3.54
CA ASP A 124 -0.67 31.56 -2.36
C ASP A 124 -0.14 30.23 -1.82
N ASP A 125 1.19 30.09 -1.72
CA ASP A 125 1.87 28.91 -1.20
C ASP A 125 2.40 29.10 0.22
N ALA A 126 1.95 30.13 0.94
CA ALA A 126 2.39 30.40 2.31
C ALA A 126 2.07 29.28 3.30
N MET A 127 0.99 28.51 3.08
CA MET A 127 0.60 27.41 3.96
C MET A 127 1.49 26.19 3.74
N TYR A 128 2.01 25.64 4.83
CA TYR A 128 2.84 24.43 4.76
C TYR A 128 2.08 23.23 4.16
N THR A 129 0.77 23.16 4.40
CA THR A 129 -0.11 22.12 3.88
C THR A 129 -0.24 22.15 2.35
N ASP A 130 -0.18 23.32 1.69
CA ASP A 130 -0.10 23.41 0.22
C ASP A 130 1.20 22.79 -0.30
N LYS A 131 2.34 23.15 0.32
CA LYS A 131 3.66 22.63 -0.06
C LYS A 131 3.74 21.11 0.13
N VAL A 132 3.19 20.61 1.24
CA VAL A 132 3.08 19.17 1.51
C VAL A 132 2.15 18.49 0.49
N ALA A 133 0.95 19.04 0.23
CA ALA A 133 0.01 18.48 -0.73
C ALA A 133 0.62 18.36 -2.13
N ARG A 134 1.36 19.39 -2.58
CA ARG A 134 2.11 19.36 -3.84
C ARG A 134 3.10 18.20 -3.90
N ARG A 135 3.83 17.96 -2.80
CA ARG A 135 4.76 16.82 -2.70
C ARG A 135 4.03 15.47 -2.71
N MET A 136 2.87 15.37 -2.06
CA MET A 136 2.07 14.15 -2.04
C MET A 136 1.42 13.83 -3.38
N ILE A 137 1.05 14.84 -4.18
CA ILE A 137 0.56 14.63 -5.55
C ILE A 137 1.68 14.02 -6.41
N GLN A 138 2.90 14.56 -6.34
CA GLN A 138 4.06 13.99 -7.03
C GLN A 138 4.35 12.55 -6.59
N MET A 139 4.27 12.29 -5.28
CA MET A 139 4.43 10.95 -4.71
C MET A 139 3.40 9.98 -5.25
N THR A 140 2.12 10.37 -5.25
CA THR A 140 1.00 9.56 -5.74
C THR A 140 1.18 9.25 -7.22
N MET A 141 1.52 10.26 -8.03
CA MET A 141 1.81 10.08 -9.45
C MET A 141 2.97 9.10 -9.67
N LYS A 142 4.06 9.24 -8.93
CA LYS A 142 5.20 8.33 -9.03
C LYS A 142 4.85 6.90 -8.64
N ILE A 143 4.09 6.71 -7.54
CA ILE A 143 3.63 5.37 -7.13
C ILE A 143 2.87 4.72 -8.28
N ASN A 144 1.90 5.44 -8.85
CA ASN A 144 1.10 4.90 -9.93
C ASN A 144 1.91 4.63 -11.20
N THR A 145 2.85 5.50 -11.58
CA THR A 145 3.60 5.32 -12.83
C THR A 145 4.73 4.30 -12.72
N ASP A 146 5.41 4.22 -11.57
CA ASP A 146 6.70 3.50 -11.48
C ASP A 146 6.58 2.18 -10.69
N TRP A 147 5.53 2.02 -9.89
CA TRP A 147 5.37 0.87 -8.97
C TRP A 147 4.22 -0.06 -9.35
N GLY A 148 3.87 -0.16 -10.64
CA GLY A 148 2.83 -1.03 -11.16
C GLY A 148 2.99 -2.52 -10.82
N ASN A 149 4.23 -2.96 -10.61
CA ASN A 149 4.53 -4.31 -10.10
C ASN A 149 3.87 -4.61 -8.75
N HIS A 150 3.55 -3.58 -7.96
CA HIS A 150 2.87 -3.71 -6.68
C HIS A 150 1.43 -3.15 -6.73
N VAL A 151 1.23 -1.96 -7.29
CA VAL A 151 -0.07 -1.25 -7.18
C VAL A 151 -1.04 -1.50 -8.33
N ALA A 152 -0.61 -2.12 -9.43
CA ALA A 152 -1.51 -2.36 -10.56
C ALA A 152 -2.54 -3.47 -10.23
N PRO A 153 -3.71 -3.46 -10.89
CA PRO A 153 -4.21 -2.40 -11.77
C PRO A 153 -4.81 -1.21 -11.00
N SER A 154 -5.02 -1.35 -9.69
CA SER A 154 -5.86 -0.45 -8.90
C SER A 154 -5.30 0.96 -8.73
N GLY A 155 -3.98 1.09 -8.64
CA GLY A 155 -3.29 2.32 -8.28
C GLY A 155 -3.60 2.80 -6.85
N VAL A 156 -3.15 4.00 -6.53
CA VAL A 156 -3.37 4.68 -5.25
C VAL A 156 -3.89 6.10 -5.47
N VAL A 157 -4.68 6.56 -4.49
CA VAL A 157 -5.14 7.95 -4.38
C VAL A 157 -4.91 8.44 -2.95
N CYS A 158 -5.15 9.72 -2.66
CA CYS A 158 -4.93 10.27 -1.33
C CYS A 158 -5.71 9.50 -0.25
N TYR A 159 -6.91 9.03 -0.57
CA TYR A 159 -7.75 8.26 0.34
C TYR A 159 -7.13 6.92 0.76
N THR A 160 -6.30 6.31 -0.08
CA THR A 160 -5.63 5.02 0.22
C THR A 160 -4.92 5.08 1.57
N CYS A 161 -4.26 6.20 1.86
CA CYS A 161 -3.58 6.45 3.14
C CYS A 161 -4.41 7.28 4.11
N HIS A 162 -5.00 8.40 3.65
CA HIS A 162 -5.59 9.41 4.54
C HIS A 162 -6.94 9.00 5.13
N ARG A 163 -7.75 8.24 4.39
CA ARG A 163 -9.07 7.77 4.84
C ARG A 163 -9.98 8.87 5.39
N GLY A 164 -9.89 10.10 4.84
CA GLY A 164 -10.68 11.25 5.29
C GLY A 164 -10.11 11.98 6.51
N GLU A 165 -8.91 11.65 6.96
CA GLU A 165 -8.21 12.34 8.03
C GLU A 165 -6.96 13.06 7.50
N ASN A 166 -6.72 14.27 8.03
CA ASN A 166 -5.63 15.13 7.57
C ASN A 166 -4.25 14.62 7.97
N VAL A 167 -4.20 13.70 8.92
CA VAL A 167 -3.06 12.84 9.24
C VAL A 167 -3.49 11.40 8.98
N PRO A 168 -2.76 10.62 8.16
CA PRO A 168 -3.07 9.21 7.98
C PRO A 168 -3.17 8.50 9.33
N PRO A 169 -4.18 7.63 9.54
CA PRO A 169 -4.43 7.03 10.85
C PRO A 169 -3.29 6.12 11.33
N ARG A 170 -2.42 5.71 10.40
CA ARG A 170 -1.36 4.74 10.63
C ARG A 170 -0.08 5.19 9.94
N VAL A 171 0.79 5.80 10.73
CA VAL A 171 2.18 6.13 10.37
C VAL A 171 3.10 5.55 11.44
N TRP A 172 4.40 5.56 11.19
CA TRP A 172 5.39 5.22 12.21
C TRP A 172 6.47 6.28 12.30
N TYR A 173 7.06 6.41 13.49
CA TYR A 173 8.16 7.32 13.77
C TYR A 173 9.38 6.51 14.20
N LYS A 174 10.56 7.05 13.94
CA LYS A 174 11.80 6.51 14.46
C LYS A 174 11.75 6.52 15.98
N GLN A 175 12.01 5.36 16.57
CA GLN A 175 12.09 5.26 18.02
C GLN A 175 13.32 5.97 18.54
N PRO A 176 13.22 6.64 19.70
CA PRO A 176 14.40 7.13 20.39
C PRO A 176 15.30 5.95 20.74
N THR A 177 16.62 6.15 20.66
CA THR A 177 17.57 5.19 21.22
C THR A 177 17.23 5.02 22.70
N PRO A 178 17.00 3.79 23.20
CA PRO A 178 16.71 3.57 24.61
C PRO A 178 17.78 4.24 25.48
N GLU A 179 17.36 5.01 26.48
CA GLU A 179 18.31 5.58 27.43
C GLU A 179 19.04 4.44 28.17
N HIS A 180 20.33 4.24 27.86
CA HIS A 180 21.22 3.37 28.61
C HIS A 180 21.65 4.06 29.92
N SER A 181 20.69 4.46 30.74
CA SER A 181 20.97 5.02 32.06
C SER A 181 21.03 3.89 33.10
N GLY A 182 22.14 3.14 33.14
CA GLY A 182 22.36 2.11 34.17
C GLY A 182 23.38 1.01 33.81
N ILE A 183 23.83 0.27 34.83
CA ILE A 183 24.71 -0.92 34.71
C ILE A 183 23.94 -2.12 34.12
N LEU A 184 22.61 -2.11 34.26
CA LEU A 184 21.69 -3.06 33.62
C LEU A 184 21.02 -2.33 32.45
N GLY A 185 21.11 -2.90 31.25
CA GLY A 185 20.42 -2.37 30.07
C GLY A 185 18.90 -2.32 30.31
N LYS A 186 18.25 -1.23 29.91
CA LYS A 186 16.78 -1.19 29.89
C LYS A 186 16.29 -2.16 28.80
N PRO A 187 15.22 -2.95 29.07
CA PRO A 187 14.59 -3.78 28.04
C PRO A 187 14.05 -2.90 26.91
N ARG A 188 13.83 -3.51 25.74
CA ARG A 188 13.15 -2.86 24.62
C ARG A 188 11.79 -2.34 25.06
N ASP A 189 11.38 -1.20 24.51
CA ASP A 189 10.16 -0.48 24.92
C ASP A 189 8.90 -1.14 24.34
N TRP A 190 8.54 -2.30 24.89
CA TRP A 190 7.34 -3.07 24.51
C TRP A 190 6.11 -2.45 25.18
N GLN A 191 5.10 -2.10 24.40
CA GLN A 191 3.88 -1.49 24.94
C GLN A 191 2.90 -2.57 25.37
N THR A 192 3.03 -3.06 26.61
CA THR A 192 2.24 -4.19 27.13
C THR A 192 0.73 -3.92 27.25
N ASN A 193 0.31 -2.66 27.17
CA ASN A 193 -1.09 -2.24 27.14
C ASN A 193 -1.66 -2.09 25.71
N ALA A 194 -0.84 -2.30 24.67
CA ALA A 194 -1.28 -2.20 23.29
C ALA A 194 -2.27 -3.32 22.94
N ARG A 195 -3.28 -2.97 22.13
CA ARG A 195 -4.29 -3.92 21.65
C ARG A 195 -3.94 -4.56 20.30
N MET A 196 -2.86 -4.11 19.67
CA MET A 196 -2.45 -4.51 18.33
C MET A 196 -0.96 -4.83 18.31
N ILE A 197 -0.57 -5.82 17.51
CA ILE A 197 0.82 -6.22 17.28
C ILE A 197 1.68 -5.00 16.92
N ARG A 198 1.21 -4.15 16.00
CA ARG A 198 1.92 -2.93 15.57
C ARG A 198 2.20 -1.95 16.70
N ASP A 199 1.24 -1.77 17.60
CA ASP A 199 1.37 -0.79 18.68
C ASP A 199 2.13 -1.41 19.87
N PHE A 200 2.13 -2.74 20.01
CA PHE A 200 2.88 -3.49 21.03
C PHE A 200 4.38 -3.49 20.75
N PHE A 201 4.76 -3.71 19.49
CA PHE A 201 6.14 -3.98 19.13
C PHE A 201 6.93 -2.74 18.70
N PRO A 202 8.25 -2.74 18.92
CA PRO A 202 9.17 -1.74 18.38
C PRO A 202 9.11 -1.57 16.86
N THR A 203 9.41 -0.36 16.38
CA THR A 203 9.51 -0.04 14.93
C THR A 203 10.96 -0.04 14.43
N ALA A 204 11.90 -0.57 15.22
CA ALA A 204 13.31 -0.67 14.83
C ALA A 204 13.51 -1.42 13.50
N GLY A 205 12.74 -2.49 13.25
CA GLY A 205 12.77 -3.19 11.97
C GLY A 205 12.33 -2.31 10.79
N ASN A 206 11.33 -1.45 10.98
CA ASN A 206 10.91 -0.51 9.93
C ASN A 206 12.05 0.47 9.59
N GLN A 207 12.82 0.91 10.58
CA GLN A 207 13.99 1.74 10.33
C GLN A 207 15.05 0.99 9.50
N GLN A 208 15.41 -0.23 9.91
CA GLN A 208 16.43 -1.03 9.22
C GLN A 208 16.06 -1.36 7.77
N TRP A 209 14.84 -1.85 7.52
CA TRP A 209 14.47 -2.39 6.21
C TRP A 209 13.56 -1.49 5.36
N LEU A 210 12.83 -0.52 5.93
CA LEU A 210 12.02 0.44 5.17
C LEU A 210 12.69 1.81 5.00
N VAL A 211 13.85 2.04 5.62
CA VAL A 211 14.62 3.28 5.48
C VAL A 211 16.10 3.01 5.24
N ASP A 212 16.76 2.19 6.04
CA ASP A 212 18.22 2.04 5.91
C ASP A 212 18.61 1.03 4.81
N ASP A 213 17.66 0.20 4.36
CA ASP A 213 17.83 -0.78 3.28
C ASP A 213 18.89 -1.84 3.60
N GLU A 214 18.84 -2.32 4.84
CA GLU A 214 19.64 -3.46 5.27
C GLU A 214 19.22 -4.75 4.55
N ASP A 215 20.13 -5.72 4.44
CA ASP A 215 19.82 -7.03 3.89
C ASP A 215 18.95 -7.84 4.87
N ALA A 216 17.81 -8.36 4.38
CA ALA A 216 16.90 -9.19 5.16
C ALA A 216 17.21 -10.70 5.06
N ASN A 217 18.23 -11.11 4.30
CA ASN A 217 18.63 -12.51 4.16
C ASN A 217 19.45 -12.99 5.38
N LEU A 218 18.76 -13.19 6.51
CA LEU A 218 19.40 -13.59 7.77
C LEU A 218 19.64 -15.10 7.89
N ALA A 219 18.82 -15.92 7.22
CA ALA A 219 18.97 -17.37 7.28
C ALA A 219 20.01 -17.84 6.26
N SER A 220 20.98 -18.62 6.72
CA SER A 220 22.00 -19.22 5.86
C SER A 220 21.39 -20.27 4.92
N ASN A 221 21.88 -20.30 3.67
CA ASN A 221 21.60 -21.39 2.73
C ASN A 221 22.52 -22.60 2.94
N ALA A 222 23.58 -22.47 3.76
CA ALA A 222 24.44 -23.56 4.14
C ALA A 222 23.87 -24.28 5.38
N ALA A 223 23.88 -25.60 5.36
CA ALA A 223 23.44 -26.42 6.50
C ALA A 223 24.37 -26.30 7.72
N MET A 224 25.65 -25.98 7.48
CA MET A 224 26.66 -25.82 8.52
C MET A 224 27.02 -24.36 8.69
N VAL A 225 27.33 -23.96 9.93
CA VAL A 225 27.95 -22.66 10.21
C VAL A 225 29.35 -22.61 9.59
N GLY A 226 29.73 -21.44 9.07
CA GLY A 226 31.09 -21.23 8.58
C GLY A 226 32.12 -21.27 9.71
N GLU A 227 33.39 -21.46 9.36
CA GLU A 227 34.47 -21.37 10.36
C GLU A 227 34.41 -20.02 11.07
N ARG A 228 34.58 -20.06 12.41
CA ARG A 228 34.48 -18.91 13.34
C ARG A 228 33.09 -18.22 13.42
N GLY A 229 32.00 -18.90 13.05
CA GLY A 229 30.66 -18.32 13.11
C GLY A 229 30.41 -17.27 12.02
N SER A 230 31.22 -17.28 10.96
CA SER A 230 30.94 -16.51 9.75
C SER A 230 29.58 -16.93 9.16
N GLY A 231 28.76 -15.96 8.79
CA GLY A 231 27.41 -16.19 8.25
C GLY A 231 26.31 -16.41 9.29
N VAL A 232 26.53 -16.08 10.57
CA VAL A 232 25.49 -16.12 11.61
C VAL A 232 24.95 -14.70 11.85
N ALA A 233 23.67 -14.48 11.56
CA ALA A 233 22.98 -13.24 11.93
C ALA A 233 22.88 -13.10 13.45
N ALA A 234 22.99 -11.87 13.96
CA ALA A 234 22.72 -11.60 15.36
C ALA A 234 21.25 -11.92 15.69
N GLU A 235 21.01 -12.58 16.83
CA GLU A 235 19.67 -12.94 17.29
C GLU A 235 18.74 -11.72 17.36
N GLN A 236 19.26 -10.57 17.79
CA GLN A 236 18.50 -9.33 17.89
C GLN A 236 18.05 -8.80 16.51
N THR A 237 18.84 -9.05 15.45
CA THR A 237 18.46 -8.73 14.07
C THR A 237 17.37 -9.66 13.59
N ALA A 238 17.48 -10.97 13.87
CA ALA A 238 16.44 -11.95 13.56
C ALA A 238 15.11 -11.64 14.28
N GLU A 239 15.17 -11.26 15.55
CA GLU A 239 14.01 -10.81 16.33
C GLU A 239 13.38 -9.56 15.70
N SER A 240 14.19 -8.58 15.30
CA SER A 240 13.69 -7.33 14.71
C SER A 240 13.02 -7.58 13.36
N LEU A 241 13.56 -8.49 12.55
CA LEU A 241 12.97 -8.93 11.29
C LEU A 241 11.65 -9.66 11.53
N TYR A 242 11.63 -10.62 12.46
CA TYR A 242 10.41 -11.36 12.82
C TYR A 242 9.30 -10.41 13.29
N VAL A 243 9.62 -9.46 14.16
CA VAL A 243 8.69 -8.43 14.64
C VAL A 243 8.13 -7.61 13.49
N MET A 244 8.97 -7.16 12.54
CA MET A 244 8.51 -6.43 11.37
C MET A 244 7.56 -7.28 10.50
N MET A 245 7.89 -8.55 10.27
CA MET A 245 7.02 -9.47 9.50
C MET A 245 5.67 -9.72 10.18
N MET A 246 5.64 -9.77 11.51
CA MET A 246 4.37 -9.83 12.26
C MET A 246 3.53 -8.55 12.07
N GLN A 247 4.17 -7.38 12.03
CA GLN A 247 3.48 -6.12 11.74
C GLN A 247 2.93 -6.08 10.31
N TRP A 248 3.68 -6.61 9.33
CA TRP A 248 3.21 -6.71 7.94
C TRP A 248 2.05 -7.70 7.80
N SER A 249 2.12 -8.84 8.48
CA SER A 249 1.03 -9.82 8.56
C SER A 249 -0.25 -9.16 9.09
N GLN A 250 -0.12 -8.37 10.17
CA GLN A 250 -1.24 -7.59 10.70
C GLN A 250 -1.76 -6.55 9.69
N ALA A 251 -0.86 -5.85 8.99
CA ALA A 251 -1.23 -4.84 8.00
C ALA A 251 -2.04 -5.41 6.83
N LEU A 252 -1.76 -6.65 6.44
CA LEU A 252 -2.38 -7.34 5.32
C LEU A 252 -3.61 -8.19 5.71
N ASP A 253 -3.89 -8.33 7.01
CA ASP A 253 -4.88 -9.27 7.55
C ASP A 253 -4.66 -10.70 7.06
N ALA A 254 -3.40 -11.14 7.18
CA ALA A 254 -2.97 -12.47 6.81
C ALA A 254 -1.94 -13.00 7.82
N ASN A 255 -1.55 -14.27 7.67
CA ASN A 255 -0.45 -14.89 8.39
C ASN A 255 0.79 -15.00 7.49
N CYS A 256 1.87 -15.57 8.05
CA CYS A 256 3.13 -15.80 7.33
C CYS A 256 2.94 -16.61 6.04
N ASP A 257 1.96 -17.52 6.04
CA ASP A 257 1.66 -18.45 4.95
C ASP A 257 1.10 -17.77 3.71
N LEU A 258 0.68 -16.49 3.81
CA LEU A 258 0.41 -15.69 2.63
C LEU A 258 1.64 -15.62 1.73
N CYS A 259 2.85 -15.56 2.29
CA CYS A 259 4.10 -15.34 1.54
C CYS A 259 5.08 -16.52 1.64
N HIS A 260 5.11 -17.25 2.76
CA HIS A 260 6.18 -18.21 3.05
C HIS A 260 5.65 -19.59 3.40
N ALA A 261 6.38 -20.63 3.02
CA ALA A 261 6.31 -21.90 3.76
C ALA A 261 7.16 -21.79 5.03
N SER A 262 6.51 -21.84 6.20
CA SER A 262 7.18 -21.64 7.50
C SER A 262 8.33 -22.62 7.80
N ARG A 263 8.35 -23.80 7.15
CA ARG A 263 9.46 -24.76 7.25
C ARG A 263 10.79 -24.24 6.66
N ALA A 264 10.74 -23.25 5.77
CA ALA A 264 11.90 -22.69 5.09
C ALA A 264 11.65 -21.24 4.64
N LEU A 265 11.51 -20.31 5.59
CA LEU A 265 11.19 -18.89 5.33
C LEU A 265 12.12 -18.21 4.31
N GLN A 266 13.39 -18.62 4.25
CA GLN A 266 14.38 -18.10 3.31
C GLN A 266 14.18 -18.58 1.88
N SER A 267 13.56 -19.75 1.67
CA SER A 267 13.44 -20.38 0.36
C SER A 267 12.43 -19.67 -0.53
N TRP A 268 12.91 -19.02 -1.59
CA TRP A 268 12.05 -18.43 -2.62
C TRP A 268 11.27 -19.47 -3.43
N HIS A 269 11.86 -20.65 -3.65
CA HIS A 269 11.23 -21.74 -4.40
C HIS A 269 10.01 -22.33 -3.68
N GLU A 270 9.99 -22.26 -2.35
CA GLU A 270 8.87 -22.75 -1.52
C GLU A 270 7.93 -21.62 -1.06
N SER A 271 8.20 -20.38 -1.49
CA SER A 271 7.36 -19.24 -1.18
C SER A 271 6.16 -19.18 -2.12
N THR A 272 5.11 -18.50 -1.69
CA THR A 272 4.02 -18.16 -2.59
C THR A 272 4.46 -17.00 -3.49
N PRO A 273 3.77 -16.78 -4.62
CA PRO A 273 4.02 -15.60 -5.45
C PRO A 273 3.79 -14.25 -4.74
N TYR A 274 2.95 -14.19 -3.71
CA TYR A 274 2.68 -12.97 -2.94
C TYR A 274 3.94 -12.41 -2.25
N ARG A 275 4.94 -13.26 -1.99
CA ARG A 275 6.24 -12.81 -1.46
C ARG A 275 6.93 -11.83 -2.42
N MET A 276 6.77 -12.01 -3.74
CA MET A 276 7.30 -11.07 -4.73
C MET A 276 6.55 -9.74 -4.70
N ASP A 277 5.23 -9.75 -4.59
CA ASP A 277 4.42 -8.52 -4.44
C ASP A 277 4.80 -7.76 -3.16
N GLY A 278 5.05 -8.49 -2.07
CA GLY A 278 5.56 -7.95 -0.81
C GLY A 278 6.94 -7.31 -0.94
N LEU A 279 7.87 -7.96 -1.68
CA LEU A 279 9.20 -7.40 -1.96
C LEU A 279 9.12 -6.08 -2.75
N TRP A 280 8.30 -6.04 -3.80
CA TRP A 280 8.05 -4.78 -4.54
C TRP A 280 7.40 -3.72 -3.66
N GLY A 281 6.50 -4.12 -2.76
CA GLY A 281 5.91 -3.23 -1.75
C GLY A 281 6.94 -2.67 -0.76
N GLN A 282 7.92 -3.47 -0.35
CA GLN A 282 9.03 -3.01 0.49
C GLN A 282 9.85 -1.94 -0.24
N TYR A 283 10.29 -2.21 -1.47
CA TYR A 283 11.09 -1.26 -2.26
C TYR A 283 10.32 0.04 -2.55
N MET A 284 9.01 -0.05 -2.84
CA MET A 284 8.15 1.11 -2.99
C MET A 284 8.11 1.93 -1.70
N THR A 285 7.95 1.27 -0.55
CA THR A 285 7.88 1.92 0.76
C THR A 285 9.20 2.63 1.10
N GLN A 286 10.34 2.01 0.77
CA GLN A 286 11.66 2.63 0.89
C GLN A 286 11.78 3.89 0.03
N ASP A 287 11.37 3.82 -1.23
CA ASP A 287 11.37 4.97 -2.15
C ASP A 287 10.50 6.12 -1.62
N ILE A 288 9.28 5.81 -1.16
CA ILE A 288 8.38 6.80 -0.55
C ILE A 288 9.04 7.48 0.66
N ASN A 289 9.57 6.68 1.60
CA ASN A 289 10.16 7.20 2.83
C ASN A 289 11.40 8.06 2.54
N LYS A 290 12.34 7.55 1.74
CA LYS A 290 13.62 8.20 1.42
C LYS A 290 13.44 9.44 0.56
N ASN A 291 12.59 9.35 -0.48
CA ASN A 291 12.55 10.39 -1.51
C ASN A 291 11.43 11.40 -1.29
N PHE A 292 10.36 11.09 -0.56
CA PHE A 292 9.22 12.01 -0.38
C PHE A 292 9.04 12.49 1.06
N LEU A 293 9.02 11.57 2.03
CA LEU A 293 8.68 11.93 3.41
C LEU A 293 9.85 12.55 4.15
N ILE A 294 11.00 11.87 4.22
CA ILE A 294 12.18 12.37 4.95
C ILE A 294 12.60 13.77 4.44
N PRO A 295 12.70 14.04 3.12
CA PRO A 295 13.04 15.38 2.63
C PRO A 295 11.98 16.45 2.95
N ALA A 296 10.73 16.05 3.17
CA ALA A 296 9.64 16.96 3.52
C ALA A 296 9.61 17.34 5.02
N THR A 297 10.44 16.73 5.87
CA THR A 297 10.44 16.95 7.34
C THR A 297 10.43 18.44 7.72
N ASN A 298 11.25 19.27 7.05
CA ASN A 298 11.36 20.70 7.35
C ASN A 298 10.12 21.53 6.96
N LEU A 299 9.18 20.96 6.20
CA LEU A 299 7.91 21.60 5.89
C LEU A 299 6.90 21.45 7.04
N PHE A 300 7.06 20.43 7.89
CA PHE A 300 6.11 20.15 8.95
C PHE A 300 6.38 21.00 10.19
N PRO A 301 5.33 21.48 10.88
CA PRO A 301 5.51 22.13 12.16
C PRO A 301 5.97 21.10 13.21
N ARG A 302 6.72 21.57 14.22
CA ARG A 302 7.35 20.68 15.22
C ARG A 302 6.37 19.75 15.96
N ASN A 303 5.12 20.16 16.14
CA ASN A 303 4.09 19.37 16.82
C ASN A 303 3.58 18.18 15.99
N MET A 304 4.01 18.03 14.73
CA MET A 304 3.66 16.91 13.84
C MET A 304 4.81 15.90 13.70
N LEU A 305 5.96 16.18 14.32
CA LEU A 305 7.15 15.33 14.30
C LEU A 305 7.17 14.42 15.53
N GLY A 306 7.81 13.26 15.38
CA GLY A 306 8.07 12.32 16.46
C GLY A 306 9.04 12.87 17.50
N GLN A 307 9.25 12.12 18.58
CA GLN A 307 10.06 12.56 19.73
C GLN A 307 11.49 12.96 19.36
N VAL A 308 12.08 12.32 18.35
CA VAL A 308 13.44 12.62 17.86
C VAL A 308 13.47 13.64 16.71
N GLY A 309 12.35 14.33 16.44
CA GLY A 309 12.24 15.31 15.36
C GLY A 309 12.05 14.70 13.96
N ASP A 310 11.69 13.43 13.90
CA ASP A 310 11.49 12.67 12.67
C ASP A 310 10.04 12.75 12.16
N ILE A 311 9.85 12.72 10.85
CA ILE A 311 8.52 12.75 10.23
C ILE A 311 7.84 11.38 10.31
N GLY A 312 6.50 11.39 10.38
CA GLY A 312 5.69 10.19 10.23
C GLY A 312 5.93 9.56 8.85
N LYS A 313 6.48 8.34 8.85
CA LYS A 313 6.78 7.54 7.66
C LYS A 313 5.67 6.55 7.38
N VAL A 314 5.68 6.02 6.16
CA VAL A 314 4.74 4.98 5.72
C VAL A 314 5.31 3.59 6.01
N ASP A 315 4.40 2.67 6.32
CA ASP A 315 4.61 1.23 6.33
C ASP A 315 3.47 0.55 5.54
N CYS A 316 3.45 -0.78 5.48
CA CYS A 316 2.38 -1.53 4.82
C CYS A 316 1.01 -1.20 5.41
N TYR A 317 0.93 -0.97 6.72
CA TYR A 317 -0.31 -0.69 7.43
C TYR A 317 -0.90 0.66 7.01
N THR A 318 -0.07 1.66 6.68
CA THR A 318 -0.53 2.98 6.23
C THR A 318 -1.52 2.91 5.06
N CYS A 319 -1.29 2.00 4.10
CA CYS A 319 -2.15 1.84 2.93
C CYS A 319 -3.17 0.70 3.10
N HIS A 320 -2.70 -0.45 3.58
CA HIS A 320 -3.48 -1.68 3.59
C HIS A 320 -4.55 -1.69 4.68
N LEU A 321 -4.25 -1.16 5.88
CA LEU A 321 -5.20 -1.04 6.99
C LEU A 321 -5.98 -2.33 7.28
N GLN A 322 -5.28 -3.47 7.34
CA GLN A 322 -5.86 -4.82 7.51
C GLN A 322 -6.63 -5.31 6.28
N HIS A 323 -6.22 -4.91 5.09
CA HIS A 323 -6.70 -5.51 3.84
C HIS A 323 -5.52 -6.01 3.01
N GLN A 324 -5.61 -7.24 2.50
CA GLN A 324 -4.61 -7.77 1.56
C GLN A 324 -4.39 -6.84 0.36
N LYS A 325 -5.47 -6.19 -0.12
CA LYS A 325 -5.43 -5.10 -1.09
C LYS A 325 -6.15 -3.88 -0.53
N PRO A 326 -5.58 -2.66 -0.57
CA PRO A 326 -6.26 -1.48 -0.09
C PRO A 326 -7.64 -1.33 -0.73
N LEU A 327 -8.66 -0.96 0.06
CA LEU A 327 -10.04 -0.77 -0.41
C LEU A 327 -10.63 -2.03 -1.07
N GLY A 328 -10.23 -3.23 -0.62
CA GLY A 328 -10.66 -4.49 -1.23
C GLY A 328 -10.13 -4.71 -2.65
N GLY A 329 -9.15 -3.92 -3.10
CA GLY A 329 -8.63 -3.96 -4.47
C GLY A 329 -9.42 -3.12 -5.47
N TYR A 330 -10.35 -2.27 -5.01
CA TYR A 330 -11.10 -1.35 -5.87
C TYR A 330 -10.18 -0.52 -6.78
N ASN A 331 -10.52 -0.44 -8.06
CA ASN A 331 -9.72 0.22 -9.07
C ASN A 331 -9.89 1.74 -9.04
N VAL A 332 -9.30 2.39 -8.03
CA VAL A 332 -9.45 3.83 -7.79
C VAL A 332 -8.92 4.69 -8.94
N ILE A 333 -7.87 4.22 -9.63
CA ILE A 333 -7.21 5.03 -10.66
C ILE A 333 -8.04 5.16 -11.94
N GLU A 334 -8.95 4.23 -12.21
CA GLU A 334 -9.89 4.30 -13.33
C GLU A 334 -10.70 5.60 -13.31
N HIS A 335 -11.03 6.10 -12.12
CA HIS A 335 -11.80 7.33 -11.94
C HIS A 335 -10.95 8.60 -11.92
N TYR A 336 -9.63 8.49 -11.68
CA TYR A 336 -8.73 9.63 -11.52
C TYR A 336 -7.41 9.41 -12.25
N GLY A 337 -7.49 9.02 -13.54
CA GLY A 337 -6.33 8.68 -14.36
C GLY A 337 -5.28 9.79 -14.49
N ILE A 338 -5.64 11.04 -14.19
CA ILE A 338 -4.68 12.17 -14.08
C ILE A 338 -3.61 11.97 -13.00
N LEU A 339 -3.87 11.13 -11.99
CA LEU A 339 -2.89 10.72 -10.98
C LEU A 339 -1.98 9.59 -11.49
N ALA A 340 -2.13 9.18 -12.74
CA ALA A 340 -1.27 8.24 -13.46
C ALA A 340 -1.13 8.69 -14.94
N PRO A 341 -0.49 9.84 -15.24
CA PRO A 341 -0.49 10.42 -16.59
C PRO A 341 0.12 9.52 -17.67
N LYS A 342 0.99 8.58 -17.28
CA LYS A 342 1.61 7.58 -18.15
C LYS A 342 0.87 6.24 -18.14
N GLY A 343 -0.34 6.21 -17.59
CA GLY A 343 -0.99 5.00 -17.12
C GLY A 343 -0.35 4.49 -15.82
N VAL A 344 -1.04 3.57 -15.15
CA VAL A 344 -0.36 2.74 -14.14
C VAL A 344 0.56 1.80 -14.91
N SER A 345 1.86 1.75 -14.54
CA SER A 345 2.76 0.80 -15.21
C SER A 345 2.14 -0.59 -15.16
N ALA A 346 2.18 -1.31 -16.28
CA ALA A 346 1.80 -2.71 -16.26
C ALA A 346 2.69 -3.41 -15.23
N GLY A 347 2.08 -4.01 -14.20
CA GLY A 347 2.79 -4.96 -13.35
C GLY A 347 3.17 -6.21 -14.15
N PRO A 348 3.69 -7.28 -13.51
CA PRO A 348 3.90 -8.55 -14.21
C PRO A 348 2.62 -8.99 -14.93
N ASP A 349 2.79 -9.73 -16.03
CA ASP A 349 1.72 -10.08 -16.97
C ASP A 349 0.46 -10.57 -16.25
N GLN A 350 -0.73 -10.29 -16.81
CA GLN A 350 -1.98 -10.79 -16.26
C GLN A 350 -1.97 -12.33 -16.10
N GLY A 351 -1.18 -13.03 -16.92
CA GLY A 351 -0.90 -14.46 -16.81
C GLY A 351 -0.30 -14.87 -15.45
N LEU A 352 0.76 -14.20 -14.96
CA LEU A 352 1.27 -14.42 -13.61
C LEU A 352 0.18 -14.14 -12.58
N ARG A 353 -0.49 -12.98 -12.68
CA ARG A 353 -1.49 -12.55 -11.70
C ARG A 353 -2.68 -13.51 -11.57
N ASP A 354 -3.03 -14.21 -12.63
CA ASP A 354 -4.09 -15.24 -12.62
C ASP A 354 -3.60 -16.57 -12.01
N ILE A 355 -2.31 -16.91 -12.13
CA ILE A 355 -1.68 -18.02 -11.40
C ILE A 355 -1.55 -17.70 -9.90
N MET A 356 -1.49 -16.42 -9.54
CA MET A 356 -1.28 -15.92 -8.17
C MET A 356 -2.56 -15.88 -7.32
N ARG A 357 -3.75 -16.00 -7.91
CA ARG A 357 -5.01 -15.98 -7.13
C ARG A 357 -5.07 -17.18 -6.18
N PRO A 358 -5.69 -17.05 -4.99
CA PRO A 358 -5.92 -18.19 -4.10
C PRO A 358 -6.53 -19.34 -4.91
N THR A 359 -5.92 -20.52 -4.84
CA THR A 359 -6.28 -21.67 -5.67
C THR A 359 -7.69 -22.17 -5.35
N GLU A 360 -8.18 -21.89 -4.14
CA GLU A 360 -9.54 -22.21 -3.70
C GLU A 360 -9.93 -21.35 -2.48
N VAL A 361 -11.16 -20.80 -2.46
CA VAL A 361 -11.79 -20.22 -1.25
C VAL A 361 -12.93 -21.15 -0.86
N ILE A 362 -12.78 -21.87 0.25
CA ILE A 362 -13.78 -22.84 0.72
C ILE A 362 -14.58 -22.20 1.85
N GLY A 363 -15.82 -21.79 1.55
CA GLY A 363 -16.75 -21.09 2.45
C GLY A 363 -17.81 -20.31 1.66
N PRO A 364 -18.86 -19.75 2.30
CA PRO A 364 -19.75 -18.82 1.61
C PRO A 364 -18.89 -17.66 1.07
N ALA A 365 -19.01 -17.37 -0.23
CA ALA A 365 -18.20 -16.37 -0.89
C ALA A 365 -18.20 -15.05 -0.10
N TYR A 366 -17.00 -14.53 0.17
CA TYR A 366 -16.85 -13.12 0.53
C TYR A 366 -17.53 -12.29 -0.56
N ASP A 367 -18.49 -11.46 -0.16
CA ASP A 367 -19.21 -10.58 -1.06
C ASP A 367 -18.39 -9.30 -1.29
N PRO A 368 -17.73 -9.13 -2.44
CA PRO A 368 -16.99 -7.90 -2.76
C PRO A 368 -17.92 -6.70 -2.97
N THR A 369 -19.25 -6.89 -2.93
CA THR A 369 -20.25 -5.82 -3.01
C THR A 369 -20.57 -5.18 -1.66
N ALA A 370 -19.74 -5.44 -0.62
CA ALA A 370 -19.76 -4.72 0.65
C ALA A 370 -20.00 -3.22 0.38
N LYS A 371 -21.20 -2.79 0.76
CA LYS A 371 -21.93 -1.66 0.19
C LYS A 371 -21.04 -0.44 -0.08
N VAL A 372 -21.11 0.08 -1.31
CA VAL A 372 -20.86 1.50 -1.57
C VAL A 372 -21.84 2.26 -0.68
N VAL A 373 -21.41 2.61 0.52
CA VAL A 373 -22.16 3.52 1.36
C VAL A 373 -21.90 4.88 0.75
N GLU A 374 -22.90 5.43 0.05
CA GLU A 374 -22.95 6.86 -0.21
C GLU A 374 -22.85 7.55 1.15
N VAL A 375 -21.66 8.06 1.45
CA VAL A 375 -21.53 9.05 2.52
C VAL A 375 -22.19 10.29 1.95
N SER A 376 -23.45 10.53 2.33
CA SER A 376 -24.12 11.81 2.10
C SER A 376 -23.40 12.86 2.95
N ILE A 377 -22.35 13.44 2.38
CA ILE A 377 -21.72 14.65 2.91
C ILE A 377 -22.68 15.80 2.56
N PRO A 378 -23.01 16.71 3.51
CA PRO A 378 -23.82 17.87 3.18
C PRO A 378 -23.22 18.60 1.98
N ALA A 379 -24.06 18.86 0.97
CA ALA A 379 -23.68 19.63 -0.20
C ALA A 379 -23.18 20.99 0.27
N TRP A 380 -21.87 21.19 0.22
CA TRP A 380 -21.30 22.53 0.33
C TRP A 380 -21.66 23.25 -0.97
N PRO A 381 -22.08 24.53 -0.90
CA PRO A 381 -22.46 25.27 -2.09
C PRO A 381 -21.30 25.23 -3.07
N ALA A 382 -21.61 24.80 -4.31
CA ALA A 382 -20.67 24.95 -5.41
C ALA A 382 -20.17 26.41 -5.41
N PRO A 383 -18.86 26.65 -5.57
CA PRO A 383 -18.38 28.01 -5.78
C PRO A 383 -19.17 28.60 -6.95
N ALA A 384 -19.64 29.84 -6.77
CA ALA A 384 -20.45 30.52 -7.76
C ALA A 384 -19.75 30.42 -9.14
N PRO A 385 -20.47 30.08 -10.22
CA PRO A 385 -19.89 30.07 -11.54
C PRO A 385 -19.26 31.44 -11.76
N VAL A 386 -17.96 31.46 -12.06
CA VAL A 386 -17.28 32.69 -12.48
C VAL A 386 -18.06 33.19 -13.68
N ALA A 387 -18.74 34.33 -13.52
CA ALA A 387 -19.58 34.89 -14.55
C ALA A 387 -18.72 35.10 -15.79
N SER A 388 -19.01 34.34 -16.84
CA SER A 388 -18.55 34.60 -18.19
C SER A 388 -19.22 35.90 -18.67
N GLY A 389 -18.68 37.04 -18.27
CA GLY A 389 -19.04 38.37 -18.72
C GLY A 389 -17.92 39.32 -18.31
N ALA A 390 -17.10 39.88 -19.19
CA ALA A 390 -17.46 40.46 -20.47
C ALA A 390 -16.41 40.15 -21.55
N VAL A 391 -16.87 39.54 -22.64
CA VAL A 391 -16.31 39.78 -23.96
C VAL A 391 -17.37 40.59 -24.71
N PRO A 392 -17.06 41.79 -25.25
CA PRO A 392 -18.04 42.57 -26.00
C PRO A 392 -18.51 41.76 -27.21
N THR A 393 -19.82 41.54 -27.30
CA THR A 393 -20.49 40.91 -28.44
C THR A 393 -20.22 41.67 -29.74
N VAL A 394 -19.55 41.04 -30.69
CA VAL A 394 -19.67 41.40 -32.12
C VAL A 394 -20.88 40.65 -32.66
N LYS A 395 -21.91 41.40 -33.08
CA LYS A 395 -23.11 40.88 -33.74
C LYS A 395 -22.74 40.30 -35.11
N GLY A 396 -23.17 39.07 -35.36
CA GLY A 396 -23.39 38.56 -36.71
C GLY A 396 -22.76 37.19 -36.93
N VAL A 397 -23.59 36.15 -36.86
CA VAL A 397 -23.71 35.04 -37.82
C VAL A 397 -24.51 33.93 -37.12
N GLN A 398 -25.67 33.59 -37.69
CA GLN A 398 -26.44 32.40 -37.34
C GLN A 398 -26.09 31.25 -38.27
N VAL A 399 -25.84 30.06 -37.72
CA VAL A 399 -26.08 28.72 -38.32
C VAL A 399 -26.17 27.76 -37.10
N GLY A 400 -27.22 27.03 -36.77
CA GLY A 400 -27.99 26.01 -37.51
C GLY A 400 -27.66 24.62 -36.90
N PRO A 401 -28.63 23.75 -36.52
CA PRO A 401 -28.33 22.50 -35.80
C PRO A 401 -27.97 21.36 -36.77
N ALA A 402 -26.88 20.64 -36.50
CA ALA A 402 -26.55 19.36 -37.14
C ALA A 402 -26.93 18.23 -36.15
N VAL A 403 -28.05 17.52 -36.38
CA VAL A 403 -28.21 16.30 -37.19
C VAL A 403 -27.49 15.09 -36.58
N VAL A 404 -28.32 14.21 -36.01
CA VAL A 404 -28.02 12.83 -35.62
C VAL A 404 -28.34 11.92 -36.81
N THR A 405 -27.43 11.01 -37.14
CA THR A 405 -27.74 9.79 -37.92
C THR A 405 -26.84 8.62 -37.48
N PRO A 406 -27.41 7.43 -37.19
CA PRO A 406 -26.71 6.16 -37.00
C PRO A 406 -26.77 5.27 -38.26
N THR A 407 -26.01 4.15 -38.25
CA THR A 407 -25.95 2.95 -39.17
C THR A 407 -24.55 2.82 -39.81
N GLY A 408 -23.95 1.65 -40.09
CA GLY A 408 -24.24 0.20 -40.02
C GLY A 408 -22.88 -0.52 -40.29
N GLU A 409 -22.57 -1.66 -39.67
CA GLU A 409 -22.81 -3.05 -40.11
C GLU A 409 -21.83 -3.65 -41.16
N GLN A 410 -21.05 -4.64 -40.68
CA GLN A 410 -20.51 -5.88 -41.26
C GLN A 410 -19.42 -5.96 -42.36
N THR A 411 -18.42 -6.82 -42.07
CA THR A 411 -17.82 -7.95 -42.84
C THR A 411 -16.32 -8.07 -42.45
N GLY A 412 -15.67 -9.18 -42.12
CA GLY A 412 -15.92 -10.62 -42.22
C GLY A 412 -14.73 -11.30 -42.92
N VAL A 413 -13.74 -11.86 -42.20
CA VAL A 413 -12.77 -12.87 -42.73
C VAL A 413 -12.33 -13.85 -41.62
N THR A 414 -12.22 -15.12 -42.02
CA THR A 414 -12.21 -16.43 -41.33
C THR A 414 -10.92 -16.89 -40.60
N PRO A 415 -11.02 -17.95 -39.75
CA PRO A 415 -9.91 -18.56 -38.99
C PRO A 415 -9.31 -19.82 -39.66
N ALA A 416 -8.02 -20.12 -39.42
CA ALA A 416 -7.38 -21.41 -39.72
C ALA A 416 -6.55 -21.83 -38.49
N ARG A 417 -6.90 -22.88 -37.73
CA ARG A 417 -6.93 -24.35 -37.91
C ARG A 417 -5.74 -25.03 -37.20
N ILE A 418 -6.12 -26.00 -36.39
CA ILE A 418 -5.37 -26.83 -35.45
C ILE A 418 -4.54 -27.90 -36.19
N GLY A 419 -3.37 -28.24 -35.65
CA GLY A 419 -2.63 -29.49 -35.91
C GLY A 419 -1.57 -29.75 -34.83
N ALA A 420 -1.73 -30.84 -34.08
CA ALA A 420 -0.75 -31.44 -33.14
C ALA A 420 -0.19 -32.76 -33.76
N PRO A 421 0.62 -33.65 -33.11
CA PRO A 421 1.34 -33.60 -31.82
C PRO A 421 2.78 -34.26 -31.82
N VAL A 422 3.41 -34.32 -30.63
CA VAL A 422 4.47 -35.26 -30.11
C VAL A 422 5.96 -35.09 -30.48
N SER A 423 6.80 -34.90 -29.44
CA SER A 423 8.02 -35.71 -29.20
C SER A 423 8.45 -35.65 -27.72
N THR A 424 8.63 -36.83 -27.14
CA THR A 424 9.05 -37.13 -25.75
C THR A 424 10.57 -37.13 -25.55
N SER A 425 10.97 -36.85 -24.29
CA SER A 425 12.16 -37.31 -23.54
C SER A 425 13.58 -37.10 -24.08
N THR A 426 14.43 -36.48 -23.26
CA THR A 426 15.74 -37.05 -22.87
C THR A 426 16.18 -36.54 -21.50
N GLU A 427 16.42 -37.47 -20.59
CA GLU A 427 17.17 -37.31 -19.33
C GLU A 427 18.63 -36.89 -19.61
N GLY A 428 19.16 -35.99 -18.79
CA GLY A 428 20.56 -35.57 -18.80
C GLY A 428 21.29 -36.09 -17.56
N THR A 429 22.28 -36.94 -17.80
CA THR A 429 23.21 -37.60 -16.85
C THR A 429 23.98 -36.66 -15.91
N PRO A 430 24.41 -37.11 -14.70
CA PRO A 430 25.19 -36.30 -13.75
C PRO A 430 26.66 -36.13 -14.19
N GLY A 431 27.20 -34.92 -14.04
CA GLY A 431 28.61 -34.60 -14.27
C GLY A 431 29.55 -35.14 -13.17
N PRO A 432 30.88 -35.17 -13.42
CA PRO A 432 31.84 -35.89 -12.60
C PRO A 432 32.14 -35.20 -11.25
N VAL A 433 32.38 -36.04 -10.24
CA VAL A 433 32.80 -35.67 -8.88
C VAL A 433 34.18 -35.01 -8.92
N VAL A 434 34.26 -33.76 -8.47
CA VAL A 434 35.52 -33.02 -8.26
C VAL A 434 36.00 -33.28 -6.83
N GLN A 435 37.23 -33.79 -6.66
CA GLN A 435 37.85 -33.98 -5.35
C GLN A 435 38.22 -32.64 -4.70
N PRO A 436 38.16 -32.53 -3.36
CA PRO A 436 38.47 -31.28 -2.66
C PRO A 436 39.97 -30.92 -2.76
N PRO A 437 40.34 -29.64 -2.89
CA PRO A 437 41.73 -29.21 -2.84
C PRO A 437 42.29 -29.32 -1.42
N VAL A 438 43.57 -29.67 -1.36
CA VAL A 438 44.42 -29.81 -0.17
C VAL A 438 44.72 -28.44 0.45
N ASP A 439 44.68 -28.38 1.78
CA ASP A 439 44.97 -27.21 2.61
C ASP A 439 46.26 -26.48 2.20
N ARG A 440 46.17 -25.14 2.08
CA ARG A 440 47.32 -24.25 2.11
C ARG A 440 47.06 -23.07 3.03
N ASP A 441 48.02 -22.87 3.91
CA ASP A 441 48.07 -21.95 5.04
C ASP A 441 47.74 -20.48 4.72
N ALA A 442 47.24 -19.82 5.76
CA ALA A 442 46.82 -18.44 5.83
C ALA A 442 47.97 -17.41 5.68
N THR A 443 47.65 -16.29 5.00
CA THR A 443 48.25 -14.96 5.24
C THR A 443 47.18 -13.85 5.12
N PRO A 444 47.38 -12.68 5.76
CA PRO A 444 46.29 -11.74 6.10
C PRO A 444 46.12 -10.57 5.12
N ASP A 445 44.85 -10.17 4.99
CA ASP A 445 44.28 -8.82 4.77
C ASP A 445 44.96 -7.86 3.76
N ASP A 446 44.31 -7.66 2.60
CA ASP A 446 44.52 -6.50 1.73
C ASP A 446 43.15 -5.96 1.28
N GLY A 447 42.87 -4.70 1.64
CA GLY A 447 41.58 -4.03 1.53
C GLY A 447 40.97 -3.97 0.12
N LYS A 448 39.64 -4.13 0.07
CA LYS A 448 38.81 -3.88 -1.12
C LYS A 448 38.10 -2.51 -1.01
N PRO A 449 38.05 -1.72 -2.10
CA PRO A 449 37.34 -0.44 -2.12
C PRO A 449 35.81 -0.65 -2.17
N PRO A 450 35.00 0.36 -1.78
CA PRO A 450 33.55 0.23 -1.73
C PRO A 450 32.96 0.05 -3.13
N MET A 451 31.94 -0.82 -3.21
CA MET A 451 31.20 -1.18 -4.42
C MET A 451 30.33 0.02 -4.88
N LYS A 452 30.35 0.32 -6.18
CA LYS A 452 29.55 1.41 -6.77
C LYS A 452 28.04 1.10 -6.75
N PRO A 453 27.17 2.12 -6.63
CA PRO A 453 25.71 1.95 -6.69
C PRO A 453 25.23 1.41 -8.05
N ILE A 454 24.19 0.57 -8.03
CA ILE A 454 23.52 0.02 -9.20
C ILE A 454 22.61 1.10 -9.83
N ASP A 455 22.74 1.30 -11.15
CA ASP A 455 21.83 2.14 -11.94
C ASP A 455 20.56 1.34 -12.30
N PRO A 456 19.36 1.76 -11.84
CA PRO A 456 18.12 1.01 -12.05
C PRO A 456 17.60 1.03 -13.49
N SER A 457 18.28 1.69 -14.44
CA SER A 457 17.78 1.86 -15.81
C SER A 457 18.17 0.76 -16.82
N THR A 458 19.07 -0.18 -16.49
CA THR A 458 19.69 -1.04 -17.52
C THR A 458 19.36 -2.53 -17.49
N GLY A 459 18.59 -3.02 -16.52
CA GLY A 459 17.96 -4.36 -16.59
C GLY A 459 18.87 -5.54 -16.92
N LYS A 460 20.18 -5.44 -16.68
CA LYS A 460 21.15 -6.53 -16.86
C LYS A 460 22.00 -6.67 -15.61
N ALA A 461 21.97 -7.87 -15.02
CA ALA A 461 22.93 -8.31 -14.02
C ALA A 461 24.30 -8.55 -14.69
N PRO A 462 25.42 -8.46 -13.94
CA PRO A 462 26.76 -8.78 -14.45
C PRO A 462 26.87 -10.21 -14.99
#